data_AF-A0AAP8PCS0-F1
#
_entry.id   AF-A0AAP8PCS0-F1
#
_cell.length_a   1.000
_cell.length_b   1.000
_cell.length_c   1.000
_cell.angle_alpha   90.00
_cell.angle_beta   90.00
_cell.angle_gamma   90.00
#
_symmetry.space_group_name_H-M   'P 1'
#
loop_
_entity.id
_entity.type
_entity.pdbx_description
1 polymer ?
#
loop_
_entity_poly.entity_id
_entity_poly.type
_entity_poly.pdbx_seq_one_letter_code
_entity_poly.pdbx_strand_id
1 'polypeptide(L)'
;MTTQAPPTSLLPLTPEQLARLQATIGDYSPTQLAWLSGYFWGMVNQQPGAVAIAPVAPAAAASITIISASQTGNARRLAEQLRDDLLAANLSATLISAGDYKFKQIAQERLLVIVASTQGEGEPAEEAVALHKFLFSKKAPKLNDTAFAVFGLGDTSYENFCQSGKDFDGKLAELGAERLVERVDADVEYQELAAAWRKQVVSVLKARAPAESAAPGVLASGAVDLIDSSPYSKEQPLTAQLAVNQKITGRASDKDVRHIEIDLGDSGLRYQPGDALGVWFDNDPALVDELVQLLWLKGDEPVEVEGQTLPLAQALRSHFELTQNTTPIVDKYAALSRDETLIGLLADKAALQHYAHNTPIVDMVRQAPADLSAEQLVGLLRPLTPRLYSIASSQAENESEVHITVGVVRYDIDGRARSGGASGFLADRLEEDGDVRVFIEHNDNFRLPANPEAPVIMIGPGTGIAPFRAFMQQRDADGADGKNWLFFGNPHFTEDFLYQVEWQRYVKDGLLTRIDLAWSRDQQHKIYVQDKLREQGAEVWRWIQEGAHIYVCGDANRMAKDVENTLLELVAEHGGMDTEQADEFLSELRLERRYQRDVY
;
A
#
# COMPACT_ATOMS: atom_id res chain seq x y z
N MET A 1 -7.24 19.95 -64.48
CA MET A 1 -6.04 20.33 -63.73
C MET A 1 -5.12 19.11 -63.70
N THR A 2 -4.00 19.20 -64.40
CA THR A 2 -2.99 18.16 -64.54
C THR A 2 -2.12 18.12 -63.29
N THR A 3 -2.27 17.09 -62.46
CA THR A 3 -1.34 16.80 -61.36
C THR A 3 -0.07 16.18 -61.94
N GLN A 4 1.04 16.92 -61.82
CA GLN A 4 2.38 16.46 -62.18
C GLN A 4 2.75 15.20 -61.39
N ALA A 5 3.28 14.20 -62.09
CA ALA A 5 3.94 13.06 -61.46
C ALA A 5 5.22 13.53 -60.74
N PRO A 6 5.54 12.99 -59.54
CA PRO A 6 6.78 13.33 -58.85
C PRO A 6 8.00 12.86 -59.64
N PRO A 7 9.17 13.51 -59.49
CA PRO A 7 10.38 13.14 -60.20
C PRO A 7 10.83 11.72 -59.80
N THR A 8 10.85 10.81 -60.77
CA THR A 8 11.17 9.37 -60.62
C THR A 8 12.64 9.05 -60.35
N SER A 9 13.47 10.03 -59.95
CA SER A 9 14.93 9.87 -59.91
C SER A 9 15.53 9.42 -58.57
N LEU A 10 14.73 8.95 -57.60
CA LEU A 10 15.25 8.54 -56.27
C LEU A 10 14.65 7.23 -55.70
N LEU A 11 13.80 6.52 -56.44
CA LEU A 11 13.25 5.23 -55.98
C LEU A 11 14.09 4.07 -56.55
N PRO A 12 14.48 3.07 -55.74
CA PRO A 12 15.25 1.91 -56.19
C PRO A 12 14.43 0.91 -57.03
N LEU A 13 13.26 1.31 -57.54
CA LEU A 13 12.32 0.47 -58.29
C LEU A 13 12.08 1.09 -59.67
N THR A 14 12.03 0.25 -60.72
CA THR A 14 11.65 0.72 -62.05
C THR A 14 10.18 1.14 -62.09
N PRO A 15 9.76 2.00 -63.04
CA PRO A 15 8.35 2.37 -63.21
C PRO A 15 7.41 1.17 -63.37
N GLU A 16 7.82 0.11 -64.08
CA GLU A 16 7.00 -1.12 -64.18
C GLU A 16 6.94 -1.90 -62.86
N GLN A 17 8.02 -1.95 -62.08
CA GLN A 17 8.04 -2.59 -60.76
C GLN A 17 7.15 -1.84 -59.77
N LEU A 18 7.21 -0.51 -59.78
CA LEU A 18 6.37 0.34 -58.94
C LEU A 18 4.89 0.18 -59.29
N ALA A 19 4.55 0.16 -60.58
CA ALA A 19 3.16 -0.03 -61.02
C ALA A 19 2.60 -1.41 -60.61
N ARG A 20 3.40 -2.48 -60.69
CA ARG A 20 3.00 -3.82 -60.23
C ARG A 20 2.83 -3.89 -58.72
N LEU A 21 3.71 -3.22 -57.98
CA LEU A 21 3.63 -3.16 -56.52
C LEU A 21 2.36 -2.41 -56.10
N GLN A 22 2.10 -1.24 -56.69
CA GLN A 22 0.90 -0.44 -56.44
C GLN A 22 -0.40 -1.17 -56.79
N ALA A 23 -0.44 -1.90 -57.91
CA ALA A 23 -1.60 -2.72 -58.27
C ALA A 23 -1.83 -3.88 -57.30
N THR A 24 -0.76 -4.43 -56.71
CA THR A 24 -0.86 -5.55 -55.75
C THR A 24 -1.31 -5.08 -54.36
N ILE A 25 -0.84 -3.91 -53.91
CA ILE A 25 -1.11 -3.41 -52.55
C ILE A 25 -2.31 -2.47 -52.47
N GLY A 26 -2.97 -2.17 -53.59
CA GLY A 26 -4.04 -1.16 -53.68
C GLY A 26 -5.26 -1.45 -52.80
N ASP A 27 -5.56 -2.74 -52.57
CA ASP A 27 -6.72 -3.18 -51.79
C ASP A 27 -6.38 -3.61 -50.36
N TYR A 28 -5.15 -3.33 -49.90
CA TYR A 28 -4.64 -3.82 -48.61
C TYR A 28 -4.93 -2.84 -47.47
N SER A 29 -5.29 -3.37 -46.30
CA SER A 29 -5.47 -2.57 -45.09
C SER A 29 -4.13 -2.10 -44.50
N PRO A 30 -4.11 -1.05 -43.66
CA PRO A 30 -2.88 -0.58 -43.01
C PRO A 30 -2.12 -1.68 -42.26
N THR A 31 -2.83 -2.60 -41.61
CA THR A 31 -2.23 -3.75 -40.89
C THR A 31 -1.58 -4.74 -41.85
N GLN A 32 -2.17 -4.98 -43.02
CA GLN A 32 -1.60 -5.87 -44.04
C GLN A 32 -0.35 -5.26 -44.69
N LEU A 33 -0.33 -3.94 -44.88
CA LEU A 33 0.86 -3.23 -45.36
C LEU A 33 2.01 -3.28 -44.33
N ALA A 34 1.69 -3.11 -43.04
CA ALA A 34 2.66 -3.23 -41.95
C ALA A 34 3.29 -4.64 -41.89
N TRP A 35 2.47 -5.70 -42.03
CA TRP A 35 2.96 -7.07 -42.07
C TRP A 35 3.87 -7.35 -43.29
N LEU A 36 3.48 -6.87 -44.48
CA LEU A 36 4.28 -6.98 -45.71
C LEU A 36 5.65 -6.30 -45.59
N SER A 37 5.69 -5.16 -44.90
CA SER A 37 6.95 -4.44 -44.65
C SER A 37 7.94 -5.30 -43.85
N GLY A 38 7.47 -5.99 -42.81
CA GLY A 38 8.27 -6.93 -42.03
C GLY A 38 8.70 -8.17 -42.82
N TYR A 39 7.81 -8.69 -43.67
CA TYR A 39 8.11 -9.82 -44.55
C TYR A 39 9.23 -9.51 -45.55
N PHE A 40 9.17 -8.35 -46.22
CA PHE A 40 10.24 -7.93 -47.12
C PHE A 40 11.55 -7.65 -46.38
N TRP A 41 11.48 -7.09 -45.17
CA TRP A 41 12.67 -6.91 -44.32
C TRP A 41 13.33 -8.26 -43.98
N GLY A 42 12.53 -9.29 -43.72
CA GLY A 42 13.00 -10.67 -43.53
C GLY A 42 13.65 -11.28 -44.77
N MET A 43 13.16 -10.96 -45.97
CA MET A 43 13.73 -11.46 -47.24
C MET A 43 15.09 -10.81 -47.55
N VAL A 44 15.27 -9.53 -47.24
CA VAL A 44 16.53 -8.80 -47.51
C VAL A 44 17.71 -9.38 -46.68
N ASN A 45 17.42 -10.03 -45.56
CA ASN A 45 18.44 -10.60 -44.68
C ASN A 45 18.77 -12.08 -44.90
N GLN A 46 18.26 -12.71 -45.98
CA GLN A 46 18.67 -14.06 -46.33
C GLN A 46 19.86 -14.03 -47.30
N GLN A 47 21.09 -14.15 -46.78
CA GLN A 47 22.24 -14.54 -47.60
C GLN A 47 22.27 -16.07 -47.78
N PRO A 48 22.32 -16.60 -49.02
CA PRO A 48 22.44 -18.03 -49.25
C PRO A 48 23.91 -18.44 -49.20
N GLY A 49 24.33 -19.09 -48.11
CA GLY A 49 25.70 -19.61 -47.98
C GLY A 49 26.11 -20.06 -46.57
N ALA A 50 25.36 -19.70 -45.53
CA ALA A 50 25.58 -20.28 -44.20
C ALA A 50 24.62 -21.45 -44.00
N VAL A 51 25.16 -22.67 -43.92
CA VAL A 51 24.45 -23.79 -43.32
C VAL A 51 24.14 -23.35 -41.89
N ALA A 52 22.90 -22.94 -41.64
CA ALA A 52 22.43 -22.62 -40.30
C ALA A 52 22.41 -23.93 -39.53
N ILE A 53 23.51 -24.21 -38.84
CA ILE A 53 23.41 -24.87 -37.54
C ILE A 53 22.39 -24.01 -36.80
N ALA A 54 21.20 -24.55 -36.54
CA ALA A 54 20.21 -23.86 -35.74
C ALA A 54 20.97 -23.34 -34.50
N PRO A 55 21.00 -22.01 -34.23
CA PRO A 55 21.54 -21.58 -32.96
C PRO A 55 20.67 -22.29 -31.94
N VAL A 56 21.28 -23.17 -31.17
CA VAL A 56 20.74 -23.55 -29.87
C VAL A 56 20.43 -22.20 -29.24
N ALA A 57 19.14 -21.93 -29.00
CA ALA A 57 18.73 -20.71 -28.37
C ALA A 57 19.68 -20.50 -27.19
N PRO A 58 20.40 -19.37 -27.08
CA PRO A 58 21.21 -19.13 -25.90
C PRO A 58 20.28 -19.38 -24.73
N ALA A 59 20.68 -20.29 -23.82
CA ALA A 59 19.94 -20.55 -22.61
C ALA A 59 19.59 -19.17 -22.04
N ALA A 60 18.29 -18.90 -21.89
CA ALA A 60 17.83 -17.59 -21.42
C ALA A 60 18.68 -17.24 -20.20
N ALA A 61 19.46 -16.16 -20.31
CA ALA A 61 20.30 -15.69 -19.22
C ALA A 61 19.40 -15.67 -17.99
N ALA A 62 19.80 -16.37 -16.91
CA ALA A 62 18.95 -16.58 -15.75
C ALA A 62 18.53 -15.22 -15.19
N SER A 63 17.34 -14.76 -15.57
CA SER A 63 16.82 -13.45 -15.16
C SER A 63 16.36 -13.59 -13.73
N ILE A 64 16.90 -12.74 -12.85
CA ILE A 64 16.48 -12.69 -11.47
C ILE A 64 15.13 -11.97 -11.43
N THR A 65 14.10 -12.64 -10.93
CA THR A 65 12.78 -12.03 -10.76
C THR A 65 12.67 -11.52 -9.34
N ILE A 66 12.41 -10.22 -9.19
CA ILE A 66 12.12 -9.58 -7.90
C ILE A 66 10.62 -9.26 -7.88
N ILE A 67 9.92 -9.79 -6.89
CA ILE A 67 8.52 -9.48 -6.60
C ILE A 67 8.48 -8.53 -5.41
N SER A 68 7.89 -7.36 -5.61
CA SER A 68 7.53 -6.45 -4.52
C SER A 68 6.09 -6.71 -4.09
N ALA A 69 5.87 -6.87 -2.78
CA ALA A 69 4.57 -7.02 -2.14
C ALA A 69 4.41 -5.91 -1.08
N SER A 70 4.04 -4.72 -1.57
CA SER A 70 4.07 -3.45 -0.85
C SER A 70 2.66 -2.89 -0.64
N GLN A 71 2.35 -2.50 0.59
CA GLN A 71 1.15 -1.71 0.89
C GLN A 71 1.42 -0.20 0.81
N THR A 72 2.47 0.26 1.49
CA THR A 72 2.80 1.69 1.68
C THR A 72 4.17 2.03 1.09
N GLY A 73 4.46 1.50 -0.11
CA GLY A 73 5.69 1.81 -0.86
C GLY A 73 7.03 1.27 -0.29
N ASN A 74 7.17 0.94 1.00
CA ASN A 74 8.45 0.53 1.60
C ASN A 74 9.06 -0.72 0.94
N ALA A 75 8.26 -1.75 0.70
CA ALA A 75 8.73 -2.98 0.05
C ALA A 75 9.10 -2.74 -1.41
N ARG A 76 8.33 -1.90 -2.11
CA ARG A 76 8.59 -1.47 -3.50
C ARG A 76 9.93 -0.74 -3.60
N ARG A 77 10.16 0.29 -2.77
CA ARG A 77 11.42 1.04 -2.72
C ARG A 77 12.62 0.14 -2.43
N LEU A 78 12.50 -0.80 -1.49
CA LEU A 78 13.57 -1.75 -1.19
C LEU A 78 13.85 -2.68 -2.39
N ALA A 79 12.80 -3.14 -3.08
CA ALA A 79 12.93 -3.97 -4.27
C ALA A 79 13.58 -3.21 -5.44
N GLU A 80 13.27 -1.92 -5.62
CA GLU A 80 13.94 -1.03 -6.58
C GLU A 80 15.42 -0.86 -6.27
N GLN A 81 15.77 -0.60 -5.00
CA GLN A 81 17.17 -0.52 -4.57
C GLN A 81 17.92 -1.82 -4.85
N LEU A 82 17.30 -2.98 -4.61
CA LEU A 82 17.91 -4.28 -4.92
C LEU A 82 18.09 -4.48 -6.42
N ARG A 83 17.09 -4.12 -7.24
CA ARG A 83 17.20 -4.17 -8.70
C ARG A 83 18.40 -3.33 -9.15
N ASP A 84 18.53 -2.11 -8.65
CA ASP A 84 19.61 -1.20 -9.04
C ASP A 84 20.98 -1.73 -8.59
N ASP A 85 21.07 -2.30 -7.39
CA ASP A 85 22.28 -2.98 -6.89
C ASP A 85 22.67 -4.19 -7.78
N LEU A 86 21.70 -4.98 -8.26
CA LEU A 86 21.95 -6.11 -9.16
C LEU A 86 22.37 -5.67 -10.57
N LEU A 87 21.73 -4.64 -11.13
CA LEU A 87 22.10 -4.06 -12.41
C LEU A 87 23.51 -3.47 -12.36
N ALA A 88 23.86 -2.77 -11.28
CA ALA A 88 25.21 -2.28 -11.03
C ALA A 88 26.25 -3.42 -10.91
N ALA A 89 25.82 -4.62 -10.50
CA ALA A 89 26.64 -5.82 -10.47
C ALA A 89 26.67 -6.61 -11.80
N ASN A 90 26.07 -6.07 -12.88
CA ASN A 90 25.88 -6.72 -14.19
C ASN A 90 25.05 -8.00 -14.15
N LEU A 91 24.07 -8.07 -13.24
CA LEU A 91 23.09 -9.15 -13.17
C LEU A 91 21.76 -8.66 -13.74
N SER A 92 21.19 -9.42 -14.69
CA SER A 92 19.88 -9.10 -15.27
C SER A 92 18.78 -9.38 -14.25
N ALA A 93 18.04 -8.34 -13.87
CA ALA A 93 16.95 -8.42 -12.90
C ALA A 93 15.68 -7.75 -13.43
N THR A 94 14.54 -8.41 -13.23
CA THR A 94 13.21 -7.89 -13.55
C THR A 94 12.45 -7.66 -12.25
N LEU A 95 12.00 -6.43 -12.02
CA LEU A 95 11.15 -6.07 -10.88
C LEU A 95 9.69 -6.02 -11.31
N ILE A 96 8.81 -6.69 -10.56
CA ILE A 96 7.37 -6.74 -10.82
C ILE A 96 6.62 -6.55 -9.48
N SER A 97 5.52 -5.79 -9.47
CA SER A 97 4.58 -5.81 -8.33
C SER A 97 3.88 -7.17 -8.25
N ALA A 98 3.60 -7.66 -7.04
CA ALA A 98 2.87 -8.89 -6.85
C ALA A 98 1.49 -8.88 -7.52
N GLY A 99 0.86 -7.71 -7.66
CA GLY A 99 -0.45 -7.55 -8.31
C GLY A 99 -0.39 -7.72 -9.82
N ASP A 100 0.72 -7.32 -10.44
CA ASP A 100 0.95 -7.46 -11.88
C ASP A 100 1.66 -8.79 -12.23
N TYR A 101 2.10 -9.54 -11.23
CA TYR A 101 2.80 -10.80 -11.41
C TYR A 101 1.84 -11.93 -11.81
N LYS A 102 2.18 -12.64 -12.89
CA LYS A 102 1.42 -13.81 -13.36
C LYS A 102 1.71 -15.03 -12.50
N PHE A 103 1.19 -15.06 -11.27
CA PHE A 103 1.54 -16.05 -10.24
C PHE A 103 1.38 -17.52 -10.67
N LYS A 104 0.48 -17.83 -11.61
CA LYS A 104 0.33 -19.19 -12.19
C LYS A 104 1.59 -19.67 -12.92
N GLN A 105 2.54 -18.78 -13.23
CA GLN A 105 3.80 -19.07 -13.94
C GLN A 105 5.00 -19.22 -13.01
N ILE A 106 4.83 -19.15 -11.67
CA ILE A 106 5.93 -19.15 -10.71
C ILE A 106 6.88 -20.36 -10.80
N ALA A 107 6.42 -21.51 -11.29
CA ALA A 107 7.26 -22.68 -11.54
C ALA A 107 8.33 -22.48 -12.63
N GLN A 108 8.24 -21.42 -13.41
CA GLN A 108 9.23 -21.06 -14.44
C GLN A 108 10.41 -20.28 -13.85
N GLU A 109 10.25 -19.74 -12.64
CA GLU A 109 11.28 -18.92 -11.99
C GLU A 109 12.45 -19.78 -11.53
N ARG A 110 13.66 -19.36 -11.89
CA ARG A 110 14.91 -20.00 -11.44
C ARG A 110 15.54 -19.28 -10.25
N LEU A 111 15.48 -17.95 -10.26
CA LEU A 111 16.02 -17.07 -9.22
C LEU A 111 14.93 -16.08 -8.83
N LEU A 112 14.37 -16.24 -7.64
CA LEU A 112 13.23 -15.47 -7.16
C LEU A 112 13.58 -14.69 -5.89
N VAL A 113 13.29 -13.40 -5.85
CA VAL A 113 13.40 -12.61 -4.63
C VAL A 113 12.04 -12.00 -4.30
N ILE A 114 11.56 -12.17 -3.07
CA ILE A 114 10.31 -11.55 -2.61
C ILE A 114 10.62 -10.55 -1.50
N VAL A 115 10.20 -9.31 -1.67
CA VAL A 115 10.21 -8.29 -0.61
C VAL A 115 8.76 -8.04 -0.20
N ALA A 116 8.39 -8.44 1.01
CA ALA A 116 6.99 -8.49 1.43
C ALA A 116 6.73 -7.69 2.71
N SER A 117 5.75 -6.79 2.66
CA SER A 117 5.18 -6.13 3.83
C SER A 117 4.01 -6.92 4.40
N THR A 118 3.87 -6.88 5.73
CA THR A 118 2.79 -7.54 6.48
C THR A 118 1.77 -6.51 6.93
N GLN A 119 0.48 -6.83 6.81
CA GLN A 119 -0.65 -5.99 7.20
C GLN A 119 -1.44 -6.61 8.36
N GLY A 120 -2.15 -5.77 9.11
CA GLY A 120 -3.15 -6.18 10.11
C GLY A 120 -2.71 -7.32 11.02
N GLU A 121 -3.41 -8.44 10.90
CA GLU A 121 -3.25 -9.66 11.69
C GLU A 121 -2.31 -10.67 10.99
N GLY A 122 -1.34 -10.19 10.22
CA GLY A 122 -0.35 -11.04 9.56
C GLY A 122 -0.61 -11.28 8.07
N GLU A 123 -1.61 -10.62 7.48
CA GLU A 123 -1.93 -10.76 6.07
C GLU A 123 -0.82 -10.20 5.15
N PRO A 124 -0.67 -10.72 3.91
CA PRO A 124 0.17 -10.07 2.91
C PRO A 124 -0.41 -8.71 2.48
N ALA A 125 0.44 -7.85 1.92
CA ALA A 125 -0.01 -6.65 1.22
C ALA A 125 -1.11 -6.99 0.19
N GLU A 126 -2.02 -6.05 -0.05
CA GLU A 126 -3.22 -6.30 -0.87
C GLU A 126 -2.87 -6.84 -2.26
N GLU A 127 -1.86 -6.26 -2.90
CA GLU A 127 -1.37 -6.69 -4.22
C GLU A 127 -0.82 -8.13 -4.24
N ALA A 128 -0.49 -8.71 -3.09
CA ALA A 128 0.10 -10.05 -2.97
C ALA A 128 -0.88 -11.13 -2.50
N VAL A 129 -2.13 -10.78 -2.18
CA VAL A 129 -3.14 -11.74 -1.66
C VAL A 129 -3.37 -12.90 -2.63
N ALA A 130 -3.52 -12.62 -3.92
CA ALA A 130 -3.78 -13.67 -4.92
C ALA A 130 -2.59 -14.64 -5.08
N LEU A 131 -1.36 -14.12 -5.08
CA LEU A 131 -0.14 -14.92 -5.11
C LEU A 131 -0.01 -15.79 -3.85
N HIS A 132 -0.24 -15.21 -2.67
CA HIS A 132 -0.21 -15.92 -1.39
C HIS A 132 -1.26 -17.04 -1.37
N LYS A 133 -2.54 -16.76 -1.63
CA LYS A 133 -3.61 -17.77 -1.72
C LYS A 133 -3.24 -18.91 -2.70
N PHE A 134 -2.70 -18.58 -3.87
CA PHE A 134 -2.27 -19.59 -4.84
C PHE A 134 -1.19 -20.52 -4.30
N LEU A 135 -0.14 -20.00 -3.64
CA LEU A 135 0.95 -20.79 -3.06
C LEU A 135 0.49 -21.69 -1.92
N PHE A 136 -0.53 -21.28 -1.17
CA PHE A 136 -1.13 -22.07 -0.09
C PHE A 136 -2.22 -23.04 -0.57
N SER A 137 -2.64 -22.95 -1.83
CA SER A 137 -3.64 -23.84 -2.41
C SER A 137 -3.07 -25.21 -2.80
N LYS A 138 -3.97 -26.18 -3.05
CA LYS A 138 -3.61 -27.49 -3.63
C LYS A 138 -3.10 -27.39 -5.09
N LYS A 139 -3.34 -26.26 -5.76
CA LYS A 139 -2.92 -26.00 -7.15
C LYS A 139 -1.47 -25.52 -7.24
N ALA A 140 -0.80 -25.25 -6.11
CA ALA A 140 0.58 -24.77 -6.08
C ALA A 140 1.56 -25.80 -6.70
N PRO A 141 2.43 -25.39 -7.64
CA PRO A 141 3.41 -26.28 -8.26
C PRO A 141 4.58 -26.57 -7.31
N LYS A 142 5.32 -27.65 -7.59
CA LYS A 142 6.64 -27.89 -6.98
C LYS A 142 7.66 -26.92 -7.58
N LEU A 143 8.57 -26.42 -6.73
CA LEU A 143 9.56 -25.39 -7.05
C LEU A 143 11.00 -25.91 -6.89
N ASN A 144 11.22 -27.20 -7.17
CA ASN A 144 12.53 -27.87 -6.99
C ASN A 144 13.68 -27.24 -7.80
N ASP A 145 13.32 -26.47 -8.82
CA ASP A 145 14.21 -25.85 -9.79
C ASP A 145 14.44 -24.34 -9.52
N THR A 146 13.85 -23.83 -8.44
CA THR A 146 13.85 -22.42 -8.03
C THR A 146 14.76 -22.23 -6.82
N ALA A 147 15.61 -21.21 -6.84
CA ALA A 147 16.28 -20.70 -5.66
C ALA A 147 15.73 -19.32 -5.29
N PHE A 148 15.55 -19.06 -3.99
CA PHE A 148 14.83 -17.88 -3.54
C PHE A 148 15.44 -17.14 -2.33
N ALA A 149 15.10 -15.87 -2.17
CA ALA A 149 15.37 -15.07 -0.98
C ALA A 149 14.14 -14.24 -0.60
N VAL A 150 13.92 -14.03 0.70
CA VAL A 150 12.80 -13.22 1.20
C VAL A 150 13.28 -12.16 2.18
N PHE A 151 12.75 -10.95 2.05
CA PHE A 151 12.85 -9.89 3.05
C PHE A 151 11.45 -9.52 3.54
N GLY A 152 11.21 -9.69 4.84
CA GLY A 152 9.97 -9.34 5.51
C GLY A 152 10.05 -7.96 6.13
N LEU A 153 9.05 -7.13 5.84
CA LEU A 153 8.80 -5.85 6.50
C LEU A 153 7.57 -6.00 7.40
N GLY A 154 7.70 -5.59 8.65
CA GLY A 154 6.63 -5.61 9.64
C GLY A 154 6.86 -4.59 10.74
N ASP A 155 6.03 -4.65 11.78
CA ASP A 155 6.11 -3.78 12.95
C ASP A 155 5.95 -4.63 14.22
N THR A 156 6.90 -4.54 15.14
CA THR A 156 6.91 -5.36 16.36
C THR A 156 5.83 -4.99 17.38
N SER A 157 5.10 -3.89 17.15
CA SER A 157 3.88 -3.56 17.90
C SER A 157 2.71 -4.50 17.57
N TYR A 158 2.77 -5.24 16.47
CA TYR A 158 1.75 -6.20 16.05
C TYR A 158 2.10 -7.63 16.46
N GLU A 159 1.08 -8.44 16.73
CA GLU A 159 1.25 -9.84 17.14
C GLU A 159 1.99 -10.66 16.07
N ASN A 160 1.59 -10.50 14.81
CA ASN A 160 2.06 -11.26 13.66
C ASN A 160 3.19 -10.53 12.91
N PHE A 161 4.21 -10.12 13.66
CA PHE A 161 5.40 -9.43 13.12
C PHE A 161 6.02 -10.18 11.93
N CYS A 162 6.15 -9.52 10.78
CA CYS A 162 6.71 -10.07 9.52
C CYS A 162 6.04 -11.36 9.01
N GLN A 163 4.79 -11.65 9.39
CA GLN A 163 4.12 -12.91 9.06
C GLN A 163 4.02 -13.17 7.56
N SER A 164 3.77 -12.15 6.73
CA SER A 164 3.74 -12.33 5.27
C SER A 164 5.10 -12.79 4.72
N GLY A 165 6.20 -12.21 5.20
CA GLY A 165 7.55 -12.64 4.83
C GLY A 165 7.85 -14.07 5.30
N LYS A 166 7.40 -14.43 6.51
CA LYS A 166 7.52 -15.79 7.05
C LYS A 166 6.75 -16.80 6.23
N ASP A 167 5.53 -16.46 5.82
CA ASP A 167 4.66 -17.28 5.00
C ASP A 167 5.29 -17.55 3.63
N PHE A 168 5.76 -16.51 2.93
CA PHE A 168 6.41 -16.69 1.64
C PHE A 168 7.67 -17.55 1.76
N ASP A 169 8.53 -17.26 2.73
CA ASP A 169 9.78 -18.02 2.91
C ASP A 169 9.52 -19.49 3.27
N GLY A 170 8.64 -19.73 4.23
CA GLY A 170 8.27 -21.08 4.65
C GLY A 170 7.62 -21.84 3.50
N LYS A 171 6.69 -21.21 2.79
CA LYS A 171 5.93 -21.89 1.74
C LYS A 171 6.77 -22.22 0.52
N LEU A 172 7.65 -21.33 0.09
CA LEU A 172 8.57 -21.61 -1.02
C LEU A 172 9.49 -22.80 -0.69
N ALA A 173 10.01 -22.86 0.53
CA ALA A 173 10.81 -23.99 0.98
C ALA A 173 10.01 -25.31 1.04
N GLU A 174 8.78 -25.30 1.55
CA GLU A 174 7.88 -26.47 1.53
C GLU A 174 7.58 -26.99 0.11
N LEU A 175 7.51 -26.09 -0.87
CA LEU A 175 7.29 -26.42 -2.28
C LEU A 175 8.56 -26.95 -2.97
N GLY A 176 9.72 -26.93 -2.30
CA GLY A 176 10.98 -27.52 -2.75
C GLY A 176 12.03 -26.53 -3.23
N ALA A 177 11.78 -25.21 -3.11
CA ALA A 177 12.73 -24.19 -3.54
C ALA A 177 13.94 -24.10 -2.60
N GLU A 178 15.10 -23.77 -3.14
CA GLU A 178 16.36 -23.63 -2.39
C GLU A 178 16.50 -22.21 -1.82
N ARG A 179 16.69 -22.07 -0.51
CA ARG A 179 16.92 -20.76 0.11
C ARG A 179 18.34 -20.26 -0.17
N LEU A 180 18.47 -19.08 -0.78
CA LEU A 180 19.73 -18.41 -1.13
C LEU A 180 20.41 -17.76 0.08
N VAL A 181 19.62 -17.07 0.89
CA VAL A 181 20.02 -16.39 2.12
C VAL A 181 18.92 -16.53 3.15
N GLU A 182 19.27 -16.51 4.43
CA GLU A 182 18.26 -16.47 5.51
C GLU A 182 17.31 -15.28 5.34
N ARG A 183 16.04 -15.50 5.66
CA ARG A 183 15.03 -14.43 5.67
C ARG A 183 15.42 -13.39 6.73
N VAL A 184 15.24 -12.12 6.40
CA VAL A 184 15.32 -11.02 7.37
C VAL A 184 13.91 -10.56 7.71
N ASP A 185 13.62 -10.46 9.01
CA ASP A 185 12.39 -9.91 9.56
C ASP A 185 12.71 -8.51 10.11
N ALA A 186 12.35 -7.46 9.38
CA ALA A 186 12.71 -6.08 9.70
C ALA A 186 11.52 -5.28 10.28
N ASP A 187 11.82 -4.51 11.33
CA ASP A 187 10.89 -3.55 11.96
C ASP A 187 10.86 -2.22 11.19
N VAL A 188 10.18 -1.21 11.72
CA VAL A 188 9.99 0.11 11.07
C VAL A 188 11.30 0.79 10.64
N GLU A 189 12.39 0.58 11.39
CA GLU A 189 13.76 0.99 11.03
C GLU A 189 14.51 -0.12 10.27
N TYR A 190 14.09 -0.39 9.04
CA TYR A 190 14.63 -1.51 8.26
C TYR A 190 15.89 -1.17 7.45
N GLN A 191 16.31 0.10 7.36
CA GLN A 191 17.26 0.58 6.36
C GLN A 191 18.64 -0.08 6.47
N GLU A 192 19.18 -0.21 7.68
CA GLU A 192 20.49 -0.85 7.90
C GLU A 192 20.45 -2.36 7.60
N LEU A 193 19.42 -3.04 8.11
CA LEU A 193 19.17 -4.47 7.86
C LEU A 193 19.00 -4.74 6.36
N ALA A 194 18.23 -3.90 5.68
CA ALA A 194 18.03 -3.94 4.24
C ALA A 194 19.34 -3.75 3.47
N ALA A 195 20.15 -2.75 3.84
CA ALA A 195 21.43 -2.51 3.17
C ALA A 195 22.41 -3.69 3.33
N ALA A 196 22.45 -4.31 4.52
CA ALA A 196 23.26 -5.50 4.76
C ALA A 196 22.75 -6.70 3.96
N TRP A 197 21.44 -6.94 3.98
CA TRP A 197 20.79 -8.05 3.26
C TRP A 197 20.96 -7.93 1.75
N ARG A 198 20.74 -6.75 1.16
CA ARG A 198 20.93 -6.53 -0.28
C ARG A 198 22.35 -6.86 -0.73
N LYS A 199 23.37 -6.41 0.02
CA LYS A 199 24.77 -6.75 -0.25
C LYS A 199 25.01 -8.26 -0.25
N GLN A 200 24.39 -8.98 0.69
CA GLN A 200 24.50 -10.44 0.78
C GLN A 200 23.82 -11.12 -0.42
N VAL A 201 22.60 -10.71 -0.77
CA VAL A 201 21.84 -11.24 -1.92
C VAL A 201 22.61 -11.05 -3.22
N VAL A 202 23.12 -9.83 -3.47
CA VAL A 202 23.93 -9.52 -4.66
C VAL A 202 25.17 -10.41 -4.71
N SER A 203 25.85 -10.61 -3.58
CA SER A 203 27.04 -11.47 -3.51
C SER A 203 26.71 -12.93 -3.84
N VAL A 204 25.63 -13.49 -3.30
CA VAL A 204 25.23 -14.88 -3.55
C VAL A 204 24.76 -15.08 -4.99
N LEU A 205 23.97 -14.16 -5.52
CA LEU A 205 23.48 -14.23 -6.90
C LEU A 205 24.63 -14.08 -7.91
N LYS A 206 25.60 -13.20 -7.63
CA LYS A 206 26.81 -13.06 -8.45
C LYS A 206 27.65 -14.34 -8.48
N ALA A 207 27.73 -15.08 -7.37
CA ALA A 207 28.44 -16.35 -7.31
C ALA A 207 27.71 -17.48 -8.07
N ARG A 208 26.37 -17.39 -8.19
CA ARG A 208 25.53 -18.37 -8.91
C ARG A 208 25.35 -18.06 -10.38
N ALA A 209 25.54 -16.81 -10.79
CA ALA A 209 25.47 -16.43 -12.19
C ALA A 209 26.58 -17.16 -12.99
N PRO A 210 26.25 -17.83 -14.11
CA PRO A 210 27.26 -18.37 -15.00
C PRO A 210 28.20 -17.24 -15.45
N ALA A 211 29.51 -17.52 -15.49
CA ALA A 211 30.55 -16.54 -15.82
C ALA A 211 30.50 -15.97 -17.27
N GLU A 212 29.46 -16.26 -18.04
CA GLU A 212 29.26 -15.75 -19.39
C GLU A 212 27.78 -15.40 -19.62
N SER A 213 27.39 -14.19 -19.25
CA SER A 213 26.19 -13.53 -19.76
C SER A 213 26.32 -12.00 -19.61
N ALA A 214 27.42 -11.45 -20.12
CA ALA A 214 27.51 -10.02 -20.37
C ALA A 214 26.86 -9.72 -21.73
N ALA A 215 25.55 -9.49 -21.72
CA ALA A 215 24.88 -8.74 -22.76
C ALA A 215 24.48 -7.38 -22.15
N PRO A 216 24.65 -6.25 -22.85
CA PRO A 216 24.12 -4.98 -22.38
C PRO A 216 22.60 -5.13 -22.29
N GLY A 217 22.06 -5.08 -21.08
CA GLY A 217 20.63 -4.98 -20.86
C GLY A 217 20.14 -3.75 -21.62
N VAL A 218 19.25 -3.96 -22.59
CA VAL A 218 18.48 -2.86 -23.16
C VAL A 218 17.68 -2.27 -22.02
N LEU A 219 17.93 -0.99 -21.72
CA LEU A 219 17.08 -0.18 -20.86
C LEU A 219 15.66 -0.20 -21.44
N ALA A 220 14.83 -1.13 -20.95
CA ALA A 220 13.41 -0.89 -20.91
C ALA A 220 13.21 0.11 -19.77
N SER A 221 13.39 1.40 -20.06
CA SER A 221 12.70 2.41 -19.28
C SER A 221 11.22 2.16 -19.52
N GLY A 222 10.60 1.37 -18.65
CA GLY A 222 9.19 1.56 -18.39
C GLY A 222 9.04 3.04 -18.11
N ALA A 223 8.16 3.70 -18.84
CA ALA A 223 7.84 5.09 -18.60
C ALA A 223 7.47 5.18 -17.12
N VAL A 224 8.36 5.77 -16.32
CA VAL A 224 7.94 6.44 -15.10
C VAL A 224 7.05 7.54 -15.64
N ASP A 225 5.74 7.38 -15.48
CA ASP A 225 4.80 8.41 -15.87
C ASP A 225 5.26 9.71 -15.20
N LEU A 226 5.55 10.72 -16.01
CA LEU A 226 6.05 12.05 -15.60
C LEU A 226 4.98 12.87 -14.84
N ILE A 227 3.97 12.19 -14.28
CA ILE A 227 2.87 12.76 -13.50
C ILE A 227 3.20 12.66 -11.99
N ASP A 228 4.16 11.82 -11.58
CA ASP A 228 4.39 11.45 -10.16
C ASP A 228 5.60 12.11 -9.46
N SER A 229 6.26 13.11 -10.06
CA SER A 229 7.35 13.82 -9.36
C SER A 229 6.79 14.95 -8.48
N SER A 230 6.15 14.60 -7.36
CA SER A 230 6.03 15.55 -6.26
C SER A 230 7.44 15.87 -5.75
N PRO A 231 7.83 17.15 -5.55
CA PRO A 231 9.15 17.49 -5.01
C PRO A 231 9.28 17.11 -3.52
N TYR A 232 8.22 16.58 -2.91
CA TYR A 232 8.14 16.23 -1.49
C TYR A 232 8.07 14.72 -1.30
N SER A 233 8.83 14.21 -0.33
CA SER A 233 8.83 12.81 0.08
C SER A 233 8.66 12.69 1.59
N LYS A 234 8.59 11.45 2.10
CA LYS A 234 8.62 11.20 3.55
C LYS A 234 9.82 11.87 4.23
N GLU A 235 10.99 11.81 3.59
CA GLU A 235 12.27 12.32 4.08
C GLU A 235 12.42 13.83 3.87
N GLN A 236 11.71 14.40 2.88
CA GLN A 236 11.65 15.83 2.61
C GLN A 236 10.18 16.28 2.47
N PRO A 237 9.42 16.33 3.59
CA PRO A 237 8.01 16.66 3.54
C PRO A 237 7.77 18.14 3.24
N LEU A 238 6.62 18.45 2.65
CA LEU A 238 6.11 19.81 2.53
C LEU A 238 5.74 20.32 3.91
N THR A 239 6.12 21.55 4.25
CA THR A 239 5.48 22.27 5.38
C THR A 239 4.29 23.04 4.82
N ALA A 240 3.09 22.58 5.18
CA ALA A 240 1.79 23.10 4.79
C ALA A 240 1.07 23.70 6.01
N GLN A 241 -0.11 24.29 5.82
CA GLN A 241 -0.87 24.90 6.92
C GLN A 241 -2.22 24.21 7.14
N LEU A 242 -2.64 24.09 8.39
CA LEU A 242 -3.99 23.63 8.72
C LEU A 242 -5.00 24.72 8.38
N ALA A 243 -5.87 24.48 7.40
CA ALA A 243 -6.93 25.41 7.03
C ALA A 243 -8.20 25.22 7.87
N VAL A 244 -8.63 23.97 8.04
CA VAL A 244 -9.87 23.64 8.77
C VAL A 244 -9.68 22.42 9.66
N ASN A 245 -10.21 22.49 10.88
CA ASN A 245 -10.41 21.35 11.76
C ASN A 245 -11.84 21.35 12.31
N GLN A 246 -12.71 20.54 11.70
CA GLN A 246 -14.13 20.50 12.02
C GLN A 246 -14.55 19.14 12.58
N LYS A 247 -15.19 19.12 13.76
CA LYS A 247 -15.90 17.92 14.24
C LYS A 247 -17.13 17.66 13.37
N ILE A 248 -17.19 16.48 12.77
CA ILE A 248 -18.27 16.05 11.86
C ILE A 248 -19.17 14.94 12.45
N THR A 249 -18.93 14.56 13.71
CA THR A 249 -19.90 13.83 14.53
C THR A 249 -20.70 14.80 15.41
N GLY A 250 -21.90 14.36 15.78
CA GLY A 250 -22.79 15.08 16.69
C GLY A 250 -22.19 15.26 18.09
N ARG A 251 -22.78 16.19 18.84
CA ARG A 251 -22.27 16.58 20.16
C ARG A 251 -22.33 15.44 21.18
N ALA A 252 -23.29 14.53 21.02
CA ALA A 252 -23.50 13.40 21.93
C ALA A 252 -22.86 12.10 21.42
N SER A 253 -22.16 12.13 20.27
CA SER A 253 -21.42 10.97 19.78
C SER A 253 -20.29 10.58 20.73
N ASP A 254 -20.18 9.28 21.00
CA ASP A 254 -19.03 8.67 21.68
C ASP A 254 -17.75 8.73 20.85
N LYS A 255 -17.88 9.04 19.54
CA LYS A 255 -16.77 9.18 18.61
C LYS A 255 -16.47 10.64 18.36
N ASP A 256 -15.18 10.95 18.30
CA ASP A 256 -14.69 12.23 17.82
C ASP A 256 -14.09 12.00 16.43
N VAL A 257 -14.80 12.41 15.38
CA VAL A 257 -14.31 12.34 14.00
C VAL A 257 -14.21 13.75 13.44
N ARG A 258 -13.03 14.07 12.89
CA ARG A 258 -12.70 15.38 12.33
C ARG A 258 -12.61 15.32 10.82
N HIS A 259 -13.18 16.33 10.17
CA HIS A 259 -12.79 16.74 8.83
C HIS A 259 -11.64 17.74 8.97
N ILE A 260 -10.53 17.45 8.31
CA ILE A 260 -9.34 18.30 8.33
C ILE A 260 -8.97 18.67 6.91
N GLU A 261 -8.71 19.95 6.67
CA GLU A 261 -8.26 20.52 5.41
C GLU A 261 -6.87 21.12 5.61
N ILE A 262 -5.93 20.76 4.74
CA ILE A 262 -4.56 21.24 4.77
C ILE A 262 -4.31 22.03 3.48
N ASP A 263 -3.97 23.31 3.64
CA ASP A 263 -3.65 24.20 2.54
C ASP A 263 -2.24 23.88 2.00
N LEU A 264 -2.20 23.51 0.73
CA LEU A 264 -1.01 23.19 -0.04
C LEU A 264 -0.43 24.42 -0.74
N GLY A 265 -1.17 25.53 -0.82
CA GLY A 265 -0.82 26.72 -1.58
C GLY A 265 -0.34 26.42 -3.00
N ASP A 266 0.69 27.14 -3.45
CA ASP A 266 1.34 26.94 -4.75
C ASP A 266 2.50 25.91 -4.69
N SER A 267 2.50 24.99 -3.71
CA SER A 267 3.60 24.04 -3.48
C SER A 267 3.90 23.13 -4.67
N GLY A 268 2.94 22.95 -5.57
CA GLY A 268 3.05 22.01 -6.68
C GLY A 268 2.89 20.55 -6.26
N LEU A 269 2.51 20.28 -5.00
CA LEU A 269 2.19 18.93 -4.54
C LEU A 269 0.93 18.42 -5.27
N ARG A 270 0.99 17.16 -5.73
CA ARG A 270 -0.06 16.51 -6.53
C ARG A 270 -0.49 15.21 -5.88
N TYR A 271 -1.79 14.95 -5.91
CA TYR A 271 -2.37 13.72 -5.38
C TYR A 271 -3.59 13.30 -6.21
N GLN A 272 -3.93 12.02 -6.13
CA GLN A 272 -5.13 11.47 -6.77
C GLN A 272 -6.06 10.85 -5.73
N PRO A 273 -7.37 10.80 -6.00
CA PRO A 273 -8.30 10.04 -5.16
C PRO A 273 -7.82 8.61 -4.92
N GLY A 274 -7.75 8.22 -3.66
CA GLY A 274 -7.25 6.92 -3.20
C GLY A 274 -5.78 6.91 -2.74
N ASP A 275 -5.05 8.02 -2.93
CA ASP A 275 -3.78 8.24 -2.25
C ASP A 275 -3.96 8.46 -0.73
N ALA A 276 -2.85 8.33 0.00
CA ALA A 276 -2.79 8.64 1.41
C ALA A 276 -1.91 9.87 1.68
N LEU A 277 -2.34 10.70 2.63
CA LEU A 277 -1.56 11.80 3.16
C LEU A 277 -0.76 11.32 4.36
N GLY A 278 0.56 11.38 4.27
CA GLY A 278 1.46 11.17 5.39
C GLY A 278 1.63 12.44 6.20
N VAL A 279 1.34 12.37 7.50
CA VAL A 279 1.42 13.50 8.43
C VAL A 279 2.49 13.22 9.48
N TRP A 280 3.51 14.08 9.50
CA TRP A 280 4.46 14.14 10.59
C TRP A 280 3.87 14.99 11.74
N PHE A 281 3.95 14.48 12.96
CA PHE A 281 3.38 15.10 14.15
C PHE A 281 4.44 15.29 15.24
N ASP A 282 4.12 16.11 16.24
CA ASP A 282 4.85 16.18 17.50
C ASP A 282 4.07 15.46 18.60
N ASN A 283 4.79 14.80 19.51
CA ASN A 283 4.22 14.30 20.76
C ASN A 283 3.67 15.46 21.61
N ASP A 284 2.69 15.14 22.45
CA ASP A 284 2.12 16.08 23.40
C ASP A 284 3.21 16.56 24.39
N PRO A 285 3.46 17.88 24.51
CA PRO A 285 4.40 18.40 25.50
C PRO A 285 4.08 17.95 26.94
N ALA A 286 2.80 17.83 27.29
CA ALA A 286 2.40 17.35 28.62
C ALA A 286 2.76 15.87 28.84
N LEU A 287 2.70 15.05 27.77
CA LEU A 287 3.15 13.65 27.83
C LEU A 287 4.67 13.56 27.98
N VAL A 288 5.41 14.41 27.26
CA VAL A 288 6.88 14.49 27.39
C VAL A 288 7.27 14.90 28.81
N ASP A 289 6.65 15.94 29.35
CA ASP A 289 6.88 16.41 30.71
C ASP A 289 6.56 15.34 31.75
N GLU A 290 5.42 14.63 31.59
CA GLU A 290 5.02 13.52 32.45
C GLU A 290 6.08 12.42 32.47
N LEU A 291 6.56 12.00 31.29
CA LEU A 291 7.56 10.94 31.17
C LEU A 291 8.91 11.35 31.78
N VAL A 292 9.39 12.55 31.48
CA VAL A 292 10.64 13.11 32.02
C VAL A 292 10.59 13.18 33.55
N GLN A 293 9.47 13.66 34.11
CA GLN A 293 9.31 13.77 35.57
C GLN A 293 9.24 12.41 36.26
N LEU A 294 8.61 11.40 35.66
CA LEU A 294 8.53 10.05 36.23
C LEU A 294 9.90 9.37 36.34
N LEU A 295 10.83 9.75 35.48
CA LEU A 295 12.20 9.23 35.44
C LEU A 295 13.20 10.13 36.18
N TRP A 296 12.73 11.18 36.87
CA TRP A 296 13.56 12.15 37.58
C TRP A 296 14.59 12.87 36.70
N LEU A 297 14.32 12.96 35.39
CA LEU A 297 15.11 13.71 34.42
C LEU A 297 14.66 15.18 34.40
N LYS A 298 15.49 16.06 33.83
CA LYS A 298 15.22 17.51 33.73
C LYS A 298 14.64 17.92 32.39
N GLY A 299 14.92 17.16 31.33
CA GLY A 299 14.53 17.46 29.95
C GLY A 299 15.55 18.33 29.21
N ASP A 300 16.55 18.90 29.90
CA ASP A 300 17.64 19.69 29.31
C ASP A 300 18.93 18.89 29.09
N GLU A 301 18.94 17.60 29.48
CA GLU A 301 20.07 16.70 29.24
C GLU A 301 20.36 16.60 27.73
N PRO A 302 21.63 16.68 27.32
CA PRO A 302 22.00 16.54 25.92
C PRO A 302 21.90 15.07 25.48
N VAL A 303 21.21 14.83 24.36
CA VAL A 303 21.15 13.51 23.70
C VAL A 303 21.50 13.63 22.23
N GLU A 304 22.15 12.60 21.69
CA GLU A 304 22.51 12.53 20.27
C GLU A 304 21.37 11.90 19.47
N VAL A 305 20.87 12.63 18.47
CA VAL A 305 19.84 12.16 17.53
C VAL A 305 20.31 12.49 16.13
N GLU A 306 20.49 11.47 15.28
CA GLU A 306 20.93 11.64 13.88
C GLU A 306 22.20 12.49 13.70
N GLY A 307 23.13 12.40 14.67
CA GLY A 307 24.38 13.17 14.66
C GLY A 307 24.24 14.63 15.10
N GLN A 308 23.10 15.00 15.69
CA GLN A 308 22.86 16.30 16.31
C GLN A 308 22.64 16.14 17.82
N THR A 309 23.26 17.02 18.61
CA THR A 309 23.00 17.12 20.04
C THR A 309 21.77 17.99 20.30
N LEU A 310 20.73 17.41 20.92
CA LEU A 310 19.47 18.10 21.27
C LEU A 310 19.16 17.96 22.77
N PRO A 311 18.40 18.90 23.37
CA PRO A 311 17.81 18.68 24.69
C PRO A 311 16.85 17.48 24.68
N LEU A 312 16.87 16.66 25.71
CA LEU A 312 16.04 15.46 25.85
C LEU A 312 14.56 15.73 25.55
N ALA A 313 13.97 16.79 26.12
CA ALA A 313 12.56 17.11 25.90
C ALA A 313 12.24 17.40 24.42
N GLN A 314 13.16 18.07 23.71
CA GLN A 314 13.00 18.33 22.27
C GLN A 314 13.13 17.02 21.46
N ALA A 315 14.08 16.16 21.82
CA ALA A 315 14.26 14.87 21.18
C ALA A 315 13.01 13.98 21.35
N LEU A 316 12.50 13.85 22.58
CA LEU A 316 11.27 13.09 22.89
C LEU A 316 10.04 13.66 22.18
N ARG A 317 9.98 14.98 21.99
CA ARG A 317 8.84 15.62 21.31
C ARG A 317 8.74 15.25 19.83
N SER A 318 9.86 15.28 19.10
CA SER A 318 9.82 15.27 17.63
C SER A 318 10.52 14.08 16.97
N HIS A 319 11.28 13.27 17.72
CA HIS A 319 12.10 12.20 17.15
C HIS A 319 11.77 10.80 17.64
N PHE A 320 11.06 10.63 18.76
CA PHE A 320 10.77 9.31 19.33
C PHE A 320 9.28 9.03 19.47
N GLU A 321 8.86 7.78 19.26
CA GLU A 321 7.49 7.31 19.47
C GLU A 321 7.22 7.07 20.96
N LEU A 322 6.25 7.80 21.52
CA LEU A 322 5.90 7.73 22.95
C LEU A 322 4.53 7.12 23.25
N THR A 323 3.67 7.03 22.24
CA THR A 323 2.27 6.64 22.37
C THR A 323 2.02 5.15 22.10
N GLN A 324 2.98 4.45 21.51
CA GLN A 324 2.94 3.00 21.31
C GLN A 324 4.03 2.29 22.11
N ASN A 325 3.65 1.21 22.78
CA ASN A 325 4.57 0.33 23.48
C ASN A 325 4.70 -1.00 22.74
N THR A 326 5.85 -1.66 22.87
CA THR A 326 6.18 -2.91 22.17
C THR A 326 6.86 -3.90 23.10
N THR A 327 6.79 -5.19 22.76
CA THR A 327 7.43 -6.22 23.60
C THR A 327 8.94 -6.03 23.76
N PRO A 328 9.72 -5.56 22.75
CA PRO A 328 11.13 -5.23 22.94
C PRO A 328 11.38 -4.05 23.90
N ILE A 329 10.48 -3.06 23.93
CA ILE A 329 10.58 -1.92 24.87
C ILE A 329 10.36 -2.43 26.29
N VAL A 330 9.32 -3.23 26.52
CA VAL A 330 9.01 -3.80 27.84
C VAL A 330 10.17 -4.68 28.34
N ASP A 331 10.74 -5.53 27.49
CA ASP A 331 11.89 -6.38 27.82
C ASP A 331 13.12 -5.56 28.25
N LYS A 332 13.55 -4.61 27.40
CA LYS A 332 14.69 -3.75 27.71
C LYS A 332 14.45 -2.90 28.96
N TYR A 333 13.24 -2.36 29.14
CA TYR A 333 12.90 -1.57 30.32
C TYR A 333 12.83 -2.42 31.59
N ALA A 334 12.33 -3.67 31.52
CA ALA A 334 12.36 -4.62 32.64
C ALA A 334 13.80 -4.90 33.10
N ALA A 335 14.74 -5.03 32.15
CA ALA A 335 16.16 -5.23 32.46
C ALA A 335 16.79 -4.03 33.18
N LEU A 336 16.40 -2.80 32.81
CA LEU A 336 16.89 -1.56 33.42
C LEU A 336 16.25 -1.28 34.78
N SER A 337 14.92 -1.35 34.86
CA SER A 337 14.14 -1.09 36.07
C SER A 337 14.29 -2.16 37.14
N ARG A 338 14.57 -3.41 36.72
CA ARG A 338 14.56 -4.61 37.57
C ARG A 338 13.22 -4.84 38.27
N ASP A 339 12.14 -4.34 37.68
CA ASP A 339 10.79 -4.55 38.22
C ASP A 339 10.38 -6.02 38.10
N GLU A 340 10.00 -6.64 39.22
CA GLU A 340 9.67 -8.07 39.27
C GLU A 340 8.42 -8.41 38.46
N THR A 341 7.47 -7.47 38.34
CA THR A 341 6.23 -7.67 37.58
C THR A 341 6.55 -7.69 36.09
N LEU A 342 7.32 -6.72 35.60
CA LEU A 342 7.73 -6.66 34.20
C LEU A 342 8.63 -7.85 33.83
N ILE A 343 9.57 -8.24 34.68
CA ILE A 343 10.40 -9.44 34.49
C ILE A 343 9.51 -10.70 34.43
N GLY A 344 8.50 -10.78 35.28
CA GLY A 344 7.54 -11.89 35.28
C GLY A 344 6.77 -12.03 33.96
N LEU A 345 6.41 -10.91 33.31
CA LEU A 345 5.75 -10.91 32.01
C LEU A 345 6.60 -11.52 30.89
N LEU A 346 7.94 -11.45 30.98
CA LEU A 346 8.83 -11.99 29.96
C LEU A 346 8.75 -13.52 29.81
N ALA A 347 8.23 -14.21 30.83
CA ALA A 347 8.03 -15.66 30.78
C ALA A 347 6.82 -16.08 29.93
N ASP A 348 5.87 -15.18 29.66
CA ASP A 348 4.67 -15.45 28.88
C ASP A 348 4.54 -14.47 27.71
N LYS A 349 4.82 -14.96 26.51
CA LYS A 349 4.78 -14.16 25.28
C LYS A 349 3.41 -13.51 25.04
N ALA A 350 2.32 -14.22 25.30
CA ALA A 350 0.97 -13.69 25.05
C ALA A 350 0.62 -12.61 26.08
N ALA A 351 0.98 -12.82 27.35
CA ALA A 351 0.79 -11.81 28.40
C ALA A 351 1.63 -10.55 28.12
N LEU A 352 2.89 -10.73 27.68
CA LEU A 352 3.78 -9.61 27.31
C LEU A 352 3.23 -8.81 26.14
N GLN A 353 2.75 -9.48 25.09
CA GLN A 353 2.13 -8.83 23.93
C GLN A 353 0.87 -8.06 24.34
N HIS A 354 -0.01 -8.69 25.12
CA HIS A 354 -1.21 -8.03 25.63
C HIS A 354 -0.87 -6.81 26.51
N TYR A 355 0.14 -6.92 27.37
CA TYR A 355 0.59 -5.81 28.22
C TYR A 355 1.11 -4.65 27.37
N ALA A 356 2.02 -4.93 26.42
CA ALA A 356 2.58 -3.91 25.53
C ALA A 356 1.50 -3.20 24.70
N HIS A 357 0.53 -3.95 24.17
CA HIS A 357 -0.55 -3.37 23.37
C HIS A 357 -1.47 -2.43 24.17
N ASN A 358 -1.72 -2.74 25.44
CA ASN A 358 -2.69 -2.01 26.27
C ASN A 358 -2.06 -1.02 27.25
N THR A 359 -0.74 -0.99 27.38
CA THR A 359 -0.03 -0.14 28.36
C THR A 359 0.98 0.75 27.64
N PRO A 360 0.64 2.04 27.40
CA PRO A 360 1.57 3.01 26.85
C PRO A 360 2.86 3.14 27.67
N ILE A 361 3.93 3.63 27.05
CA ILE A 361 5.27 3.71 27.66
C ILE A 361 5.23 4.51 28.96
N VAL A 362 4.57 5.67 28.96
CA VAL A 362 4.44 6.53 30.15
C VAL A 362 3.73 5.83 31.31
N ASP A 363 2.75 4.98 31.01
CA ASP A 363 1.97 4.24 32.01
C ASP A 363 2.77 3.06 32.56
N MET A 364 3.54 2.37 31.71
CA MET A 364 4.51 1.36 32.14
C MET A 364 5.56 1.96 33.08
N VAL A 365 6.16 3.09 32.71
CA VAL A 365 7.15 3.80 33.54
C VAL A 365 6.53 4.25 34.86
N ARG A 366 5.26 4.68 34.86
CA ARG A 366 4.53 5.04 36.08
C ARG A 366 4.30 3.85 37.01
N GLN A 367 3.99 2.67 36.45
CA GLN A 367 3.75 1.45 37.22
C GLN A 367 5.06 0.87 37.79
N ALA A 368 6.17 1.04 37.06
CA ALA A 368 7.49 0.58 37.46
C ALA A 368 8.54 1.72 37.36
N PRO A 369 8.50 2.72 38.27
CA PRO A 369 9.44 3.84 38.23
C PRO A 369 10.88 3.38 38.44
N ALA A 370 11.81 3.89 37.63
CA ALA A 370 13.22 3.54 37.70
C ALA A 370 14.12 4.74 37.38
N ASP A 371 15.32 4.72 37.94
CA ASP A 371 16.36 5.72 37.68
C ASP A 371 17.09 5.35 36.37
N LEU A 372 16.85 6.13 35.32
CA LEU A 372 17.42 5.94 33.98
C LEU A 372 18.16 7.21 33.54
N SER A 373 19.28 7.07 32.86
CA SER A 373 19.89 8.19 32.14
C SER A 373 19.08 8.57 30.90
N ALA A 374 19.27 9.80 30.41
CA ALA A 374 18.64 10.28 29.17
C ALA A 374 18.99 9.37 27.97
N GLU A 375 20.24 8.92 27.87
CA GLU A 375 20.72 8.00 26.83
C GLU A 375 20.08 6.62 26.93
N GLN A 376 19.89 6.11 28.15
CA GLN A 376 19.19 4.85 28.36
C GLN A 376 17.73 4.96 27.92
N LEU A 377 17.05 6.06 28.26
CA LEU A 377 15.67 6.30 27.83
C LEU A 377 15.56 6.32 26.30
N VAL A 378 16.33 7.18 25.61
CA VAL A 378 16.23 7.28 24.14
C VAL A 378 16.66 5.99 23.44
N GLY A 379 17.58 5.21 24.00
CA GLY A 379 17.99 3.90 23.47
C GLY A 379 16.93 2.79 23.60
N LEU A 380 15.87 3.02 24.39
CA LEU A 380 14.70 2.15 24.44
C LEU A 380 13.70 2.46 23.32
N LEU A 381 13.54 3.74 23.00
CA LEU A 381 12.45 4.25 22.18
C LEU A 381 12.70 3.99 20.69
N ARG A 382 11.62 3.80 19.95
CA ARG A 382 11.64 3.77 18.49
C ARG A 382 11.60 5.19 17.95
N PRO A 383 12.11 5.46 16.73
CA PRO A 383 11.90 6.75 16.10
C PRO A 383 10.41 7.02 15.86
N LEU A 384 10.07 8.29 15.89
CA LEU A 384 8.76 8.76 15.51
C LEU A 384 8.54 8.50 14.02
N THR A 385 7.35 8.06 13.63
CA THR A 385 6.99 7.85 12.23
C THR A 385 5.74 8.63 11.85
N PRO A 386 5.60 9.06 10.58
CA PRO A 386 4.42 9.77 10.16
C PRO A 386 3.21 8.84 10.14
N ARG A 387 2.02 9.42 10.33
CA ARG A 387 0.76 8.67 10.21
C ARG A 387 0.14 8.90 8.85
N LEU A 388 -0.26 7.82 8.18
CA LEU A 388 -0.95 7.87 6.90
C LEU A 388 -2.46 7.99 7.12
N TYR A 389 -3.12 8.82 6.32
CA TYR A 389 -4.57 8.98 6.28
C TYR A 389 -5.06 8.91 4.84
N SER A 390 -6.08 8.09 4.55
CA SER A 390 -6.71 8.08 3.23
C SER A 390 -7.26 9.47 2.90
N ILE A 391 -6.90 10.00 1.73
CA ILE A 391 -7.31 11.33 1.31
C ILE A 391 -8.82 11.34 1.03
N ALA A 392 -9.51 12.34 1.57
CA ALA A 392 -10.95 12.53 1.51
C ALA A 392 -11.40 13.61 0.52
N SER A 393 -10.49 14.09 -0.33
CA SER A 393 -10.74 15.06 -1.39
C SER A 393 -10.28 14.58 -2.76
N SER A 394 -10.89 15.11 -3.82
CA SER A 394 -10.29 15.13 -5.16
C SER A 394 -9.58 16.46 -5.38
N GLN A 395 -8.36 16.42 -5.93
CA GLN A 395 -7.63 17.63 -6.30
C GLN A 395 -8.27 18.35 -7.52
N ALA A 396 -9.10 17.66 -8.30
CA ALA A 396 -9.87 18.28 -9.38
C ALA A 396 -10.96 19.23 -8.86
N GLU A 397 -11.42 19.02 -7.62
CA GLU A 397 -12.38 19.89 -6.94
C GLU A 397 -11.71 20.85 -5.94
N ASN A 398 -10.64 20.40 -5.27
CA ASN A 398 -9.96 21.12 -4.19
C ASN A 398 -8.48 21.36 -4.56
N GLU A 399 -8.25 22.22 -5.56
CA GLU A 399 -6.97 22.39 -6.25
C GLU A 399 -5.75 22.51 -5.32
N SER A 400 -5.84 23.41 -4.34
CA SER A 400 -4.78 23.77 -3.40
C SER A 400 -4.97 23.17 -2.01
N GLU A 401 -5.91 22.24 -1.82
CA GLU A 401 -6.22 21.68 -0.50
C GLU A 401 -6.18 20.16 -0.54
N VAL A 402 -5.78 19.54 0.58
CA VAL A 402 -5.92 18.10 0.78
C VAL A 402 -6.71 17.84 2.05
N HIS A 403 -7.73 17.00 1.94
CA HIS A 403 -8.68 16.76 3.02
C HIS A 403 -8.44 15.36 3.57
N ILE A 404 -8.58 15.18 4.87
CA ILE A 404 -8.52 13.87 5.54
C ILE A 404 -9.67 13.75 6.54
N THR A 405 -10.10 12.51 6.80
CA THR A 405 -11.12 12.21 7.82
C THR A 405 -10.49 11.45 8.98
N VAL A 406 -10.37 12.10 10.13
CA VAL A 406 -9.57 11.59 11.26
C VAL A 406 -10.49 11.17 12.40
N GLY A 407 -10.50 9.87 12.70
CA GLY A 407 -11.04 9.36 13.96
C GLY A 407 -10.04 9.62 15.08
N VAL A 408 -10.39 10.46 16.05
CA VAL A 408 -9.49 10.81 17.15
C VAL A 408 -9.41 9.64 18.13
N VAL A 409 -8.22 9.08 18.28
CA VAL A 409 -7.97 7.99 19.22
C VAL A 409 -7.95 8.59 20.63
N ARG A 410 -8.89 8.18 21.47
CA ARG A 410 -9.01 8.60 22.88
C ARG A 410 -9.31 7.38 23.75
N TYR A 411 -8.65 7.29 24.89
CA TYR A 411 -8.86 6.24 25.88
C TYR A 411 -8.47 6.73 27.27
N ASP A 412 -8.83 5.98 28.30
CA ASP A 412 -8.51 6.28 29.70
C ASP A 412 -7.70 5.13 30.29
N ILE A 413 -6.65 5.47 31.03
CA ILE A 413 -5.89 4.52 31.84
C ILE A 413 -5.78 5.09 33.25
N ASP A 414 -6.35 4.39 34.22
CA ASP A 414 -6.37 4.77 35.64
C ASP A 414 -6.84 6.22 35.89
N GLY A 415 -7.88 6.67 35.15
CA GLY A 415 -8.44 8.01 35.26
C GLY A 415 -7.63 9.10 34.56
N ARG A 416 -6.64 8.73 33.75
CA ARG A 416 -5.85 9.64 32.91
C ARG A 416 -6.28 9.51 31.46
N ALA A 417 -6.72 10.62 30.90
CA ALA A 417 -7.00 10.72 29.48
C ALA A 417 -5.72 10.53 28.66
N ARG A 418 -5.79 9.66 27.66
CA ARG A 418 -4.75 9.39 26.68
C ARG A 418 -5.30 9.62 25.27
N SER A 419 -4.42 10.02 24.36
CA SER A 419 -4.75 10.26 22.96
C SER A 419 -3.71 9.62 22.04
N GLY A 420 -4.11 9.22 20.84
CA GLY A 420 -3.14 8.80 19.82
C GLY A 420 -2.25 9.98 19.39
N GLY A 421 -0.97 9.71 19.10
CA GLY A 421 0.03 10.74 18.77
C GLY A 421 -0.43 11.71 17.67
N ALA A 422 -0.55 11.21 16.44
CA ALA A 422 -0.97 12.01 15.28
C ALA A 422 -2.41 12.52 15.38
N SER A 423 -3.36 11.66 15.78
CA SER A 423 -4.77 12.05 15.81
C SER A 423 -5.07 13.10 16.88
N GLY A 424 -4.41 13.03 18.05
CA GLY A 424 -4.52 14.05 19.09
C GLY A 424 -3.76 15.33 18.72
N PHE A 425 -2.65 15.22 17.99
CA PHE A 425 -1.93 16.39 17.45
C PHE A 425 -2.83 17.19 16.53
N LEU A 426 -3.41 16.52 15.52
CA LEU A 426 -4.30 17.14 14.55
C LEU A 426 -5.59 17.68 15.18
N ALA A 427 -6.19 16.95 16.13
CA ALA A 427 -7.49 17.32 16.68
C ALA A 427 -7.43 18.42 17.74
N ASP A 428 -6.39 18.40 18.60
CA ASP A 428 -6.38 19.17 19.84
C ASP A 428 -5.23 20.19 19.93
N ARG A 429 -4.11 19.98 19.21
CA ARG A 429 -2.87 20.76 19.41
C ARG A 429 -2.47 21.61 18.21
N LEU A 430 -2.79 21.19 16.99
CA LEU A 430 -2.57 21.97 15.79
C LEU A 430 -3.70 23.01 15.66
N GLU A 431 -3.34 24.28 15.83
CA GLU A 431 -4.26 25.40 15.61
C GLU A 431 -4.41 25.68 14.11
N GLU A 432 -5.54 26.26 13.70
CA GLU A 432 -5.72 26.78 12.34
C GLU A 432 -4.58 27.77 12.00
N ASP A 433 -4.17 27.78 10.74
CA ASP A 433 -2.95 28.42 10.21
C ASP A 433 -1.62 27.84 10.75
N GLY A 434 -1.67 26.81 11.60
CA GLY A 434 -0.50 26.14 12.15
C GLY A 434 0.22 25.27 11.12
N ASP A 435 1.56 25.25 11.21
CA ASP A 435 2.41 24.47 10.31
C ASP A 435 2.30 22.96 10.57
N VAL A 436 2.12 22.19 9.49
CA VAL A 436 2.11 20.73 9.49
C VAL A 436 2.95 20.18 8.36
N ARG A 437 3.76 19.16 8.67
CA ARG A 437 4.65 18.52 7.70
C ARG A 437 3.94 17.35 7.03
N VAL A 438 3.76 17.41 5.72
CA VAL A 438 2.99 16.43 4.95
C VAL A 438 3.70 15.93 3.70
N PHE A 439 3.35 14.73 3.25
CA PHE A 439 3.76 14.17 1.96
C PHE A 439 2.67 13.25 1.42
N ILE A 440 2.73 12.93 0.13
CA ILE A 440 1.80 11.98 -0.50
C ILE A 440 2.44 10.60 -0.56
N GLU A 441 1.73 9.60 -0.07
CA GLU A 441 2.02 8.19 -0.31
C GLU A 441 1.07 7.71 -1.41
N HIS A 442 1.61 7.47 -2.61
CA HIS A 442 0.82 7.07 -3.76
C HIS A 442 0.32 5.62 -3.64
N ASN A 443 -0.94 5.39 -4.03
CA ASN A 443 -1.58 4.08 -4.00
C ASN A 443 -2.23 3.72 -5.34
N ASP A 444 -1.43 3.22 -6.28
CA ASP A 444 -1.90 2.81 -7.62
C ASP A 444 -2.88 1.62 -7.60
N ASN A 445 -2.99 0.95 -6.46
CA ASN A 445 -3.84 -0.21 -6.24
C ASN A 445 -5.21 0.17 -5.64
N PHE A 446 -5.46 1.46 -5.40
CA PHE A 446 -6.74 1.99 -4.94
C PHE A 446 -7.17 3.20 -5.77
N ARG A 447 -7.76 2.93 -6.94
CA ARG A 447 -8.13 3.94 -7.95
C ARG A 447 -9.50 3.69 -8.56
N LEU A 448 -10.17 4.78 -8.92
CA LEU A 448 -11.36 4.74 -9.78
C LEU A 448 -11.05 4.02 -11.11
N PRO A 449 -12.06 3.39 -11.75
CA PRO A 449 -11.87 2.75 -13.04
C PRO A 449 -11.55 3.77 -14.13
N ALA A 450 -10.64 3.42 -15.04
CA ALA A 450 -10.32 4.27 -16.20
C ALA A 450 -11.53 4.48 -17.13
N ASN A 451 -12.48 3.54 -17.14
CA ASN A 451 -13.76 3.73 -17.82
C ASN A 451 -14.74 4.48 -16.88
N PRO A 452 -15.12 5.74 -17.18
CA PRO A 452 -16.03 6.50 -16.33
C PRO A 452 -17.46 5.91 -16.28
N GLU A 453 -17.85 5.08 -17.25
CA GLU A 453 -19.16 4.41 -17.26
C GLU A 453 -19.21 3.17 -16.36
N ALA A 454 -18.05 2.64 -15.94
CA ALA A 454 -18.00 1.44 -15.11
C ALA A 454 -18.67 1.71 -13.74
N PRO A 455 -19.60 0.83 -13.29
CA PRO A 455 -20.22 0.98 -11.99
C PRO A 455 -19.20 0.82 -10.85
N VAL A 456 -19.41 1.52 -9.74
CA VAL A 456 -18.58 1.38 -8.53
C VAL A 456 -19.44 1.09 -7.30
N ILE A 457 -18.97 0.15 -6.49
CA ILE A 457 -19.55 -0.24 -5.19
C ILE A 457 -18.52 0.11 -4.12
N MET A 458 -18.86 1.03 -3.24
CA MET A 458 -18.01 1.58 -2.19
C MET A 458 -18.51 1.13 -0.84
N ILE A 459 -17.67 0.46 -0.05
CA ILE A 459 -18.04 -0.12 1.26
C ILE A 459 -17.09 0.46 2.30
N GLY A 460 -17.58 1.43 3.09
CA GLY A 460 -16.73 2.23 3.98
C GLY A 460 -17.43 2.71 5.23
N PRO A 461 -17.57 1.87 6.28
CA PRO A 461 -18.11 2.32 7.56
C PRO A 461 -17.11 3.21 8.32
N GLY A 462 -17.63 4.13 9.14
CA GLY A 462 -16.83 5.06 9.93
C GLY A 462 -15.89 5.91 9.08
N THR A 463 -14.63 6.02 9.47
CA THR A 463 -13.59 6.76 8.74
C THR A 463 -13.23 6.13 7.40
N GLY A 464 -13.64 4.88 7.14
CA GLY A 464 -13.50 4.24 5.82
C GLY A 464 -14.28 4.94 4.71
N ILE A 465 -15.12 5.93 5.04
CA ILE A 465 -15.81 6.78 4.07
C ILE A 465 -14.88 7.77 3.35
N ALA A 466 -13.69 8.04 3.92
CA ALA A 466 -12.77 9.08 3.46
C ALA A 466 -12.48 9.00 1.95
N PRO A 467 -11.88 7.92 1.41
CA PRO A 467 -11.55 7.88 -0.01
C PRO A 467 -12.79 7.87 -0.91
N PHE A 468 -13.96 7.45 -0.40
CA PHE A 468 -15.21 7.48 -1.17
C PHE A 468 -15.77 8.88 -1.34
N ARG A 469 -15.52 9.78 -0.38
CA ARG A 469 -15.77 11.21 -0.60
C ARG A 469 -14.93 11.73 -1.76
N ALA A 470 -13.63 11.44 -1.77
CA ALA A 470 -12.71 11.80 -2.87
C ALA A 470 -13.15 11.22 -4.22
N PHE A 471 -13.61 9.97 -4.24
CA PHE A 471 -14.11 9.31 -5.45
C PHE A 471 -15.35 10.01 -6.00
N MET A 472 -16.31 10.39 -5.15
CA MET A 472 -17.50 11.12 -5.62
C MET A 472 -17.15 12.49 -6.17
N GLN A 473 -16.27 13.23 -5.50
CA GLN A 473 -15.79 14.53 -5.97
C GLN A 473 -15.13 14.42 -7.35
N GLN A 474 -14.26 13.42 -7.53
CA GLN A 474 -13.62 13.17 -8.83
C GLN A 474 -14.63 12.81 -9.92
N ARG A 475 -15.59 11.93 -9.61
CA ARG A 475 -16.61 11.53 -10.58
C ARG A 475 -17.55 12.67 -10.97
N ASP A 476 -17.83 13.58 -10.05
CA ASP A 476 -18.58 14.80 -10.35
C ASP A 476 -17.77 15.73 -11.27
N ALA A 477 -16.49 15.97 -10.92
CA ALA A 477 -15.58 16.81 -11.72
C ALA A 477 -15.37 16.27 -13.14
N ASP A 478 -15.29 14.95 -13.29
CA ASP A 478 -15.14 14.28 -14.59
C ASP A 478 -16.46 14.18 -15.39
N GLY A 479 -17.61 14.49 -14.76
CA GLY A 479 -18.93 14.28 -15.36
C GLY A 479 -19.21 12.79 -15.65
N ALA A 480 -18.77 11.89 -14.76
CA ALA A 480 -18.83 10.45 -14.99
C ALA A 480 -20.25 9.87 -14.78
N ASP A 481 -20.86 9.35 -15.85
CA ASP A 481 -22.23 8.83 -15.87
C ASP A 481 -22.40 7.40 -15.28
N GLY A 482 -21.30 6.70 -14.99
CA GLY A 482 -21.36 5.36 -14.40
C GLY A 482 -22.00 5.34 -13.02
N LYS A 483 -22.66 4.22 -12.69
CA LYS A 483 -23.46 4.10 -11.45
C LYS A 483 -22.56 4.06 -10.21
N ASN A 484 -23.00 4.71 -9.13
CA ASN A 484 -22.28 4.75 -7.84
C ASN A 484 -23.16 4.18 -6.73
N TRP A 485 -22.61 3.29 -5.91
CA TRP A 485 -23.30 2.74 -4.74
C TRP A 485 -22.42 2.83 -3.50
N LEU A 486 -22.92 3.49 -2.45
CA LEU A 486 -22.27 3.54 -1.15
C LEU A 486 -22.96 2.63 -0.11
N PHE A 487 -22.19 1.77 0.56
CA PHE A 487 -22.54 1.11 1.80
C PHE A 487 -21.78 1.79 2.94
N PHE A 488 -22.51 2.49 3.80
CA PHE A 488 -21.96 3.21 4.95
C PHE A 488 -22.54 2.68 6.26
N GLY A 489 -21.75 2.71 7.34
CA GLY A 489 -22.25 2.39 8.66
C GLY A 489 -21.51 3.07 9.78
N ASN A 490 -22.23 3.36 10.87
CA ASN A 490 -21.69 3.93 12.11
C ASN A 490 -22.64 3.61 13.30
N PRO A 491 -22.37 4.02 14.55
CA PRO A 491 -23.28 3.73 15.67
C PRO A 491 -24.69 4.27 15.50
N HIS A 492 -24.85 5.58 15.27
CA HIS A 492 -26.16 6.24 15.27
C HIS A 492 -26.40 7.11 14.05
N PHE A 493 -27.62 7.10 13.51
CA PHE A 493 -28.00 7.96 12.37
C PHE A 493 -27.84 9.46 12.68
N THR A 494 -28.29 9.90 13.86
CA THR A 494 -28.36 11.33 14.20
C THR A 494 -27.03 11.93 14.66
N GLU A 495 -26.12 11.10 15.16
CA GLU A 495 -24.85 11.57 15.74
C GLU A 495 -23.65 11.21 14.86
N ASP A 496 -23.74 10.19 14.01
CA ASP A 496 -22.55 9.58 13.40
C ASP A 496 -22.62 9.49 11.87
N PHE A 497 -23.58 10.15 11.22
CA PHE A 497 -23.66 10.18 9.76
C PHE A 497 -22.69 11.20 9.16
N LEU A 498 -21.44 10.76 8.94
CA LEU A 498 -20.36 11.58 8.38
C LEU A 498 -20.73 12.12 6.99
N TYR A 499 -20.52 13.42 6.78
CA TYR A 499 -20.79 14.13 5.51
C TYR A 499 -22.23 13.98 4.99
N GLN A 500 -23.22 13.81 5.89
CA GLN A 500 -24.62 13.55 5.55
C GLN A 500 -25.19 14.44 4.43
N VAL A 501 -24.94 15.75 4.51
CA VAL A 501 -25.47 16.73 3.54
C VAL A 501 -24.90 16.51 2.14
N GLU A 502 -23.60 16.19 2.05
CA GLU A 502 -22.95 15.90 0.76
C GLU A 502 -23.54 14.65 0.11
N TRP A 503 -23.73 13.57 0.87
CA TRP A 503 -24.34 12.34 0.35
C TRP A 503 -25.77 12.54 -0.11
N GLN A 504 -26.57 13.30 0.64
CA GLN A 504 -27.93 13.65 0.25
C GLN A 504 -27.96 14.46 -1.04
N ARG A 505 -27.00 15.38 -1.23
CA ARG A 505 -26.83 16.14 -2.47
C ARG A 505 -26.50 15.20 -3.64
N TYR A 506 -25.52 14.32 -3.50
CA TYR A 506 -25.16 13.38 -4.58
C TYR A 506 -26.31 12.45 -4.98
N VAL A 507 -27.13 11.99 -4.02
CA VAL A 507 -28.33 11.18 -4.33
C VAL A 507 -29.36 12.02 -5.08
N LYS A 508 -29.60 13.25 -4.64
CA LYS A 508 -30.57 14.16 -5.26
C LYS A 508 -30.17 14.52 -6.70
N ASP A 509 -28.88 14.76 -6.92
CA ASP A 509 -28.33 15.17 -8.21
C ASP A 509 -28.13 13.97 -9.15
N GLY A 510 -28.33 12.74 -8.65
CA GLY A 510 -28.29 11.50 -9.43
C GLY A 510 -26.89 10.89 -9.58
N LEU A 511 -25.85 11.57 -9.11
CA LEU A 511 -24.47 11.07 -9.11
C LEU A 511 -24.36 9.82 -8.22
N LEU A 512 -24.89 9.84 -7.00
CA LEU A 512 -24.96 8.65 -6.14
C LEU A 512 -26.24 7.87 -6.43
N THR A 513 -26.13 6.83 -7.24
CA THR A 513 -27.27 6.00 -7.67
C THR A 513 -27.94 5.30 -6.50
N ARG A 514 -27.16 4.81 -5.53
CA ARG A 514 -27.68 4.07 -4.37
C ARG A 514 -26.87 4.34 -3.11
N ILE A 515 -27.55 4.33 -1.96
CA ILE A 515 -26.93 4.39 -0.64
C ILE A 515 -27.64 3.43 0.31
N ASP A 516 -26.87 2.59 0.99
CA ASP A 516 -27.35 1.67 2.01
C ASP A 516 -26.64 1.96 3.33
N LEU A 517 -27.42 2.14 4.40
CA LEU A 517 -26.96 2.67 5.67
C LEU A 517 -27.14 1.63 6.79
N ALA A 518 -26.09 1.43 7.58
CA ALA A 518 -26.05 0.47 8.69
C ALA A 518 -25.77 1.17 10.03
N TRP A 519 -26.76 1.13 10.94
CA TRP A 519 -26.67 1.76 12.27
C TRP A 519 -26.52 0.69 13.34
N SER A 520 -25.35 0.61 13.98
CA SER A 520 -25.06 -0.50 14.89
C SER A 520 -25.71 -0.37 16.28
N ARG A 521 -26.26 0.81 16.62
CA ARG A 521 -26.76 1.11 17.97
C ARG A 521 -28.15 1.80 18.03
N ASP A 522 -28.82 1.98 16.90
CA ASP A 522 -30.18 2.58 16.86
C ASP A 522 -31.30 1.59 17.22
N GLN A 523 -30.96 0.30 17.34
CA GLN A 523 -31.87 -0.78 17.71
C GLN A 523 -31.15 -1.86 18.55
N GLN A 524 -31.91 -2.80 19.12
CA GLN A 524 -31.38 -3.82 20.03
C GLN A 524 -30.38 -4.78 19.38
N HIS A 525 -30.60 -5.15 18.10
CA HIS A 525 -29.67 -5.97 17.34
C HIS A 525 -28.74 -5.09 16.52
N LYS A 526 -27.45 -5.44 16.45
CA LYS A 526 -26.49 -4.65 15.68
C LYS A 526 -26.69 -4.90 14.19
N ILE A 527 -26.71 -3.82 13.41
CA ILE A 527 -26.72 -3.86 11.94
C ILE A 527 -25.41 -3.25 11.46
N TYR A 528 -24.70 -3.99 10.63
CA TYR A 528 -23.44 -3.59 10.01
C TYR A 528 -23.52 -3.60 8.48
N VAL A 529 -22.47 -3.14 7.81
CA VAL A 529 -22.45 -3.04 6.34
C VAL A 529 -22.56 -4.40 5.65
N GLN A 530 -22.01 -5.47 6.24
CA GLN A 530 -22.18 -6.84 5.75
C GLN A 530 -23.64 -7.30 5.76
N ASP A 531 -24.44 -6.85 6.74
CA ASP A 531 -25.87 -7.20 6.78
C ASP A 531 -26.61 -6.52 5.63
N LYS A 532 -26.27 -5.26 5.33
CA LYS A 532 -26.79 -4.54 4.16
C LYS A 532 -26.34 -5.13 2.84
N LEU A 533 -25.11 -5.61 2.75
CA LEU A 533 -24.64 -6.33 1.56
C LEU A 533 -25.44 -7.62 1.33
N ARG A 534 -25.71 -8.40 2.38
CA ARG A 534 -26.57 -9.61 2.27
C ARG A 534 -28.00 -9.26 1.86
N GLU A 535 -28.60 -8.23 2.46
CA GLU A 535 -29.94 -7.75 2.09
C GLU A 535 -30.02 -7.38 0.59
N GLN A 536 -28.93 -6.86 0.03
CA GLN A 536 -28.85 -6.38 -1.35
C GLN A 536 -28.16 -7.37 -2.31
N GLY A 537 -27.95 -8.62 -1.87
CA GLY A 537 -27.05 -9.57 -2.51
C GLY A 537 -27.27 -9.77 -4.02
N ALA A 538 -28.52 -9.95 -4.43
CA ALA A 538 -28.88 -10.16 -5.83
C ALA A 538 -28.53 -8.97 -6.73
N GLU A 539 -28.69 -7.74 -6.23
CA GLU A 539 -28.37 -6.54 -7.00
C GLU A 539 -26.87 -6.28 -7.03
N VAL A 540 -26.17 -6.48 -5.90
CA VAL A 540 -24.71 -6.39 -5.86
C VAL A 540 -24.11 -7.37 -6.87
N TRP A 541 -24.61 -8.61 -6.92
CA TRP A 541 -24.21 -9.58 -7.94
C TRP A 541 -24.48 -9.09 -9.37
N ARG A 542 -25.66 -8.51 -9.63
CA ARG A 542 -25.98 -7.92 -10.95
C ARG A 542 -24.97 -6.85 -11.36
N TRP A 543 -24.58 -5.96 -10.44
CA TRP A 543 -23.58 -4.93 -10.73
C TRP A 543 -22.20 -5.53 -10.98
N ILE A 544 -21.80 -6.56 -10.22
CA ILE A 544 -20.56 -7.31 -10.47
C ILE A 544 -20.56 -7.91 -11.88
N GLN A 545 -21.68 -8.46 -12.34
CA GLN A 545 -21.84 -8.96 -13.71
C GLN A 545 -21.81 -7.85 -14.77
N GLU A 546 -22.24 -6.63 -14.42
CA GLU A 546 -22.15 -5.42 -15.27
C GLU A 546 -20.75 -4.81 -15.32
N GLY A 547 -19.75 -5.45 -14.72
CA GLY A 547 -18.38 -4.95 -14.73
C GLY A 547 -18.04 -4.02 -13.57
N ALA A 548 -18.83 -4.03 -12.48
CA ALA A 548 -18.58 -3.13 -11.35
C ALA A 548 -17.19 -3.33 -10.73
N HIS A 549 -16.63 -2.23 -10.20
CA HIS A 549 -15.47 -2.21 -9.33
C HIS A 549 -15.94 -2.09 -7.87
N ILE A 550 -15.41 -2.94 -7.00
CA ILE A 550 -15.72 -3.03 -5.58
C ILE A 550 -14.56 -2.45 -4.78
N TYR A 551 -14.87 -1.57 -3.85
CA TYR A 551 -13.91 -0.94 -2.96
C TYR A 551 -14.30 -1.14 -1.51
N VAL A 552 -13.35 -1.54 -0.68
CA VAL A 552 -13.56 -1.69 0.77
C VAL A 552 -12.52 -0.82 1.50
N CYS A 553 -12.97 0.03 2.41
CA CYS A 553 -12.08 0.86 3.21
C CYS A 553 -12.49 0.90 4.68
N GLY A 554 -11.51 0.89 5.59
CA GLY A 554 -11.71 0.95 7.05
C GLY A 554 -10.97 -0.14 7.81
N ASP A 555 -11.56 -0.61 8.91
CA ASP A 555 -10.93 -1.57 9.85
C ASP A 555 -10.52 -2.90 9.17
N ALA A 556 -9.21 -3.17 9.16
CA ALA A 556 -8.65 -4.39 8.57
C ALA A 556 -8.98 -5.65 9.37
N ASN A 557 -9.08 -5.53 10.70
CA ASN A 557 -9.07 -6.67 11.60
C ASN A 557 -10.40 -7.41 11.68
N ARG A 558 -11.54 -6.70 11.58
CA ARG A 558 -12.88 -7.28 11.65
C ARG A 558 -13.70 -6.96 10.42
N MET A 559 -13.87 -5.68 10.10
CA MET A 559 -14.80 -5.23 9.07
C MET A 559 -14.44 -5.77 7.69
N ALA A 560 -13.17 -5.64 7.28
CA ALA A 560 -12.72 -6.12 5.98
C ALA A 560 -12.91 -7.64 5.80
N LYS A 561 -12.69 -8.42 6.87
CA LYS A 561 -12.88 -9.89 6.87
C LYS A 561 -14.35 -10.25 6.75
N ASP A 562 -15.22 -9.60 7.52
CA ASP A 562 -16.67 -9.84 7.47
C ASP A 562 -17.26 -9.48 6.10
N VAL A 563 -16.79 -8.37 5.50
CA VAL A 563 -17.20 -7.97 4.15
C VAL A 563 -16.70 -8.95 3.10
N GLU A 564 -15.43 -9.38 3.14
CA GLU A 564 -14.91 -10.38 2.18
C GLU A 564 -15.68 -11.71 2.28
N ASN A 565 -15.92 -12.21 3.49
CA ASN A 565 -16.73 -13.42 3.70
C ASN A 565 -18.14 -13.27 3.13
N THR A 566 -18.75 -12.09 3.32
CA THR A 566 -20.09 -11.80 2.78
C THR A 566 -20.09 -11.74 1.26
N LEU A 567 -19.06 -11.18 0.64
CA LEU A 567 -18.90 -11.19 -0.81
C LEU A 567 -18.75 -12.61 -1.35
N LEU A 568 -17.97 -13.47 -0.67
CA LEU A 568 -17.83 -14.89 -1.03
C LEU A 568 -19.17 -15.63 -0.95
N GLU A 569 -19.92 -15.44 0.15
CA GLU A 569 -21.28 -16.00 0.33
C GLU A 569 -22.21 -15.57 -0.82
N LEU A 570 -22.22 -14.27 -1.13
CA LEU A 570 -23.05 -13.66 -2.17
C LEU A 570 -22.70 -14.19 -3.57
N VAL A 571 -21.41 -14.27 -3.90
CA VAL A 571 -20.93 -14.83 -5.18
C VAL A 571 -21.30 -16.30 -5.29
N ALA A 572 -21.15 -17.09 -4.22
CA ALA A 572 -21.55 -18.49 -4.20
C ALA A 572 -23.06 -18.64 -4.45
N GLU A 573 -23.89 -17.90 -3.70
CA GLU A 573 -25.34 -17.97 -3.78
C GLU A 573 -25.89 -17.50 -5.13
N HIS A 574 -25.55 -16.29 -5.56
CA HIS A 574 -26.13 -15.69 -6.76
C HIS A 574 -25.39 -16.04 -8.06
N GLY A 575 -24.12 -16.43 -7.97
CA GLY A 575 -23.33 -16.93 -9.09
C GLY A 575 -23.51 -18.42 -9.35
N GLY A 576 -24.14 -19.17 -8.43
CA GLY A 576 -24.28 -20.62 -8.54
C GLY A 576 -22.93 -21.34 -8.46
N MET A 577 -22.02 -20.80 -7.67
CA MET A 577 -20.65 -21.26 -7.49
C MET A 577 -20.50 -21.98 -6.15
N ASP A 578 -19.60 -22.96 -6.06
CA ASP A 578 -19.15 -23.44 -4.76
C ASP A 578 -18.14 -22.47 -4.10
N THR A 579 -17.73 -22.76 -2.87
CA THR A 579 -16.83 -21.90 -2.09
C THR A 579 -15.45 -21.73 -2.75
N GLU A 580 -14.91 -22.77 -3.39
CA GLU A 580 -13.59 -22.69 -4.05
C GLU A 580 -13.69 -21.83 -5.32
N GLN A 581 -14.78 -21.99 -6.09
CA GLN A 581 -15.06 -21.19 -7.27
C GLN A 581 -15.31 -19.72 -6.92
N ALA A 582 -16.03 -19.43 -5.83
CA ALA A 582 -16.25 -18.07 -5.36
C ALA A 582 -14.95 -17.37 -4.94
N ASP A 583 -14.05 -18.08 -4.25
CA ASP A 583 -12.72 -17.56 -3.88
C ASP A 583 -11.82 -17.31 -5.11
N GLU A 584 -11.84 -18.22 -6.09
CA GLU A 584 -11.13 -18.05 -7.36
C GLU A 584 -11.69 -16.83 -8.13
N PHE A 585 -13.02 -16.70 -8.22
CA PHE A 585 -13.67 -15.56 -8.86
C PHE A 585 -13.31 -14.23 -8.18
N LEU A 586 -13.36 -14.17 -6.85
CA LEU A 586 -12.99 -12.96 -6.12
C LEU A 586 -11.50 -12.62 -6.28
N SER A 587 -10.63 -13.64 -6.36
CA SER A 587 -9.21 -13.47 -6.65
C SER A 587 -8.97 -12.96 -8.07
N GLU A 588 -9.75 -13.40 -9.06
CA GLU A 588 -9.72 -12.87 -10.42
C GLU A 588 -10.13 -11.39 -10.45
N LEU A 589 -11.17 -11.00 -9.69
CA LEU A 589 -11.54 -9.58 -9.55
C LEU A 589 -10.41 -8.74 -8.94
N ARG A 590 -9.60 -9.28 -8.02
CA ARG A 590 -8.41 -8.56 -7.50
C ARG A 590 -7.39 -8.32 -8.61
N LEU A 591 -7.10 -9.33 -9.43
CA LEU A 591 -6.16 -9.22 -10.55
C LEU A 591 -6.64 -8.27 -11.64
N GLU A 592 -7.95 -8.23 -11.88
CA GLU A 592 -8.58 -7.27 -12.80
C GLU A 592 -8.65 -5.85 -12.22
N ARG A 593 -8.16 -5.62 -10.99
CA ARG A 593 -8.33 -4.36 -10.22
C ARG A 593 -9.80 -3.95 -10.10
N ARG A 594 -10.69 -4.93 -10.02
CA ARG A 594 -12.13 -4.77 -9.81
C ARG A 594 -12.58 -5.08 -8.39
N TYR A 595 -11.69 -5.59 -7.55
CA TYR A 595 -11.88 -5.64 -6.10
C TYR A 595 -10.63 -5.10 -5.41
N GLN A 596 -10.76 -3.92 -4.80
CA GLN A 596 -9.65 -3.16 -4.23
C GLN A 596 -9.94 -2.85 -2.74
N ARG A 597 -8.91 -2.82 -1.91
CA ARG A 597 -9.05 -2.55 -0.48
C ARG A 597 -8.02 -1.52 0.00
N ASP A 598 -8.48 -0.61 0.84
CA ASP A 598 -7.67 0.33 1.60
C ASP A 598 -8.02 0.20 3.09
N VAL A 599 -7.40 -0.78 3.75
CA VAL A 599 -7.75 -1.19 5.11
C VAL A 599 -6.55 -1.07 6.03
N TYR A 600 -6.81 -0.66 7.27
CA TYR A 600 -5.79 -0.30 8.26
C TYR A 600 -6.17 -0.67 9.69
#